data_AF-A0A8R7JVA2-F1
#
_entry.id   AF-A0A8R7JVA2-F1
#
_cell.length_a   1.000
_cell.length_b   1.000
_cell.length_c   1.000
_cell.angle_alpha   90.00
_cell.angle_beta   90.00
_cell.angle_gamma   90.00
#
_symmetry.space_group_name_H-M   'P 1'
#
loop_
_entity.id
_entity.type
_entity.pdbx_description
1 polymer ?
#
loop_
_entity_poly.entity_id
_entity_poly.type
_entity_poly.pdbx_seq_one_letter_code
_entity_poly.pdbx_strand_id
1 'polypeptide(L)'
;MLVQGMARRLHALRNPVLLKLDISKAFDSVQLPFLIEVLHIMGFGTRWIGWICGLLATSSTRIMLNVPGKPIYNQCGLRQGNPLSPMLFILIMEPLQRLFHAASESGLLAPLAANGLRNRL
;
A
#
# COMPACT_ATOMS: atom_id res chain seq x y z
N MET A 1 -11.87 -11.68 -10.49
CA MET A 1 -11.92 -11.88 -11.96
C MET A 1 -10.62 -11.49 -12.68
N LEU A 2 -10.02 -10.31 -12.43
CA LEU A 2 -8.81 -9.86 -13.13
C LEU A 2 -7.57 -10.76 -12.95
N VAL A 3 -7.23 -11.13 -11.71
CA VAL A 3 -6.05 -11.99 -11.43
C VAL A 3 -6.18 -13.37 -12.07
N GLN A 4 -7.37 -13.99 -11.99
CA GLN A 4 -7.64 -15.28 -12.66
C GLN A 4 -7.63 -15.17 -14.19
N GLY A 5 -8.07 -14.03 -14.74
CA GLY A 5 -7.98 -13.78 -16.19
C GLY A 5 -6.52 -13.60 -16.64
N MET A 6 -5.73 -12.88 -15.84
CA MET A 6 -4.30 -12.67 -16.11
C MET A 6 -3.51 -13.98 -16.01
N ALA A 7 -3.76 -14.78 -14.97
CA ALA A 7 -3.15 -16.10 -14.82
C ALA A 7 -3.44 -17.02 -16.02
N ARG A 8 -4.70 -17.04 -16.50
CA ARG A 8 -5.07 -17.81 -17.70
C ARG A 8 -4.36 -17.33 -18.96
N ARG A 9 -4.25 -16.00 -19.17
CA ARG A 9 -3.55 -15.42 -20.32
C ARG A 9 -2.05 -15.73 -20.29
N LEU A 10 -1.44 -15.63 -19.12
CA LEU A 10 -0.04 -15.96 -18.91
C LEU A 10 0.18 -17.46 -19.14
N HIS A 11 -0.65 -18.35 -18.61
CA HIS A 11 -0.53 -19.79 -18.86
C HIS A 11 -0.49 -20.15 -20.36
N ALA A 12 -1.24 -19.43 -21.22
CA ALA A 12 -1.20 -19.62 -22.66
C ALA A 12 0.13 -19.22 -23.34
N LEU A 13 0.98 -18.42 -22.68
CA LEU A 13 2.30 -17.98 -23.16
C LEU A 13 3.43 -19.00 -22.86
N ARG A 14 3.10 -20.18 -22.33
CA ARG A 14 3.98 -21.37 -22.14
C ARG A 14 5.22 -21.23 -21.26
N ASN A 15 5.57 -20.04 -20.75
CA ASN A 15 6.68 -19.85 -19.78
C ASN A 15 6.61 -18.61 -18.84
N PRO A 16 5.45 -18.14 -18.31
CA PRO A 16 5.47 -17.03 -17.34
C PRO A 16 5.40 -17.47 -15.88
N VAL A 17 6.23 -16.83 -15.07
CA VAL A 17 6.10 -16.81 -13.61
C VAL A 17 5.35 -15.54 -13.22
N LEU A 18 4.24 -15.69 -12.49
CA LEU A 18 3.50 -14.57 -11.91
C LEU A 18 3.70 -14.57 -10.40
N LEU A 19 4.29 -13.50 -9.88
CA LEU A 19 4.35 -13.23 -8.45
C LEU A 19 3.15 -12.37 -8.04
N LYS A 20 2.31 -12.88 -7.14
CA LYS A 20 1.24 -12.12 -6.51
C LYS A 20 1.66 -11.79 -5.08
N LEU A 21 1.75 -10.50 -4.77
CA LEU A 21 1.99 -10.01 -3.42
C LEU A 21 0.67 -9.50 -2.83
N ASP A 22 0.40 -9.87 -1.59
CA ASP A 22 -0.76 -9.44 -0.84
C ASP A 22 -0.31 -8.85 0.49
N ILE A 23 -0.84 -7.69 0.85
CA ILE A 23 -0.44 -6.98 2.07
C ILE A 23 -1.43 -7.34 3.17
N SER A 24 -0.97 -8.14 4.12
CA SER A 24 -1.77 -8.52 5.28
C SER A 24 -2.14 -7.30 6.09
N LYS A 25 -3.44 -7.07 6.30
CA LYS A 25 -3.97 -5.95 7.11
C LYS A 25 -3.41 -4.60 6.69
N ALA A 26 -3.41 -4.32 5.38
CA ALA A 26 -2.74 -3.17 4.77
C ALA A 26 -2.94 -1.82 5.48
N PHE A 27 -4.15 -1.53 5.98
CA PHE A 27 -4.40 -0.32 6.75
C PHE A 27 -3.92 -0.44 8.20
N ASP A 28 -4.16 -1.57 8.87
CA ASP A 28 -3.86 -1.73 10.29
C ASP A 28 -2.36 -1.91 10.57
N SER A 29 -1.58 -2.34 9.58
CA SER A 29 -0.14 -2.61 9.72
C SER A 29 0.74 -1.37 9.55
N VAL A 30 0.18 -0.22 9.16
CA VAL A 30 0.95 1.00 8.91
C VAL A 30 1.58 1.53 10.19
N GLN A 31 2.90 1.70 10.21
CA GLN A 31 3.59 2.32 11.33
C GLN A 31 3.67 3.84 11.15
N LEU A 32 3.27 4.59 12.18
CA LEU A 32 3.28 6.06 12.15
C LEU A 32 4.68 6.64 11.90
N PRO A 33 5.79 6.15 12.51
CA PRO A 33 7.13 6.64 12.21
C PRO A 33 7.51 6.51 10.74
N PHE A 34 7.17 5.38 10.12
CA PHE A 34 7.44 5.15 8.70
C PHE A 34 6.63 6.09 7.80
N LEU A 35 5.34 6.31 8.09
CA LEU A 35 4.53 7.29 7.38
C LEU A 35 5.14 8.70 7.47
N ILE A 36 5.60 9.10 8.65
CA ILE A 36 6.22 10.43 8.87
C ILE A 36 7.49 10.57 8.02
N GLU A 37 8.34 9.54 8.00
CA GLU A 37 9.56 9.53 7.19
C GLU A 37 9.27 9.66 5.70
N VAL A 38 8.29 8.90 5.19
CA VAL A 38 7.85 8.99 3.80
C VAL A 38 7.36 10.40 3.46
N LEU A 39 6.51 11.01 4.31
CA LEU A 39 6.02 12.36 4.10
C LEU A 39 7.15 13.41 4.10
N HIS A 40 8.14 13.25 4.98
CA HIS A 40 9.33 14.11 4.99
C HIS A 40 10.12 13.99 3.68
N ILE A 41 10.39 12.77 3.21
CA ILE A 41 11.12 12.52 1.96
C ILE A 41 10.36 13.07 0.75
N MET A 42 9.03 13.03 0.77
CA MET A 42 8.18 13.61 -0.28
C MET A 42 8.08 15.14 -0.21
N GLY A 43 8.71 15.79 0.77
CA GLY A 43 8.77 17.25 0.86
C GLY A 43 7.56 17.89 1.54
N PHE A 44 6.75 17.14 2.28
CA PHE A 44 5.64 17.72 3.04
C PHE A 44 6.18 18.62 4.16
N GLY A 45 5.59 19.82 4.28
CA GLY A 45 5.97 20.77 5.33
C GLY A 45 5.65 20.24 6.74
N THR A 46 6.45 20.68 7.72
CA THR A 46 6.29 20.28 9.14
C THR A 46 4.89 20.53 9.70
N ARG A 47 4.22 21.60 9.26
CA ARG A 47 2.82 21.89 9.62
C ARG A 47 1.85 20.79 9.17
N TRP A 48 1.98 20.35 7.93
CA TRP A 48 1.14 19.28 7.36
C TRP A 48 1.38 17.95 8.07
N ILE A 49 2.65 17.61 8.31
CA ILE A 49 3.04 16.42 9.06
C ILE A 49 2.48 16.48 10.47
N GLY A 50 2.55 17.64 11.13
CA GLY A 50 1.97 17.87 12.45
C GLY A 50 0.46 17.62 12.50
N TRP A 51 -0.30 18.07 11.49
CA TRP A 51 -1.74 17.79 11.40
C TRP A 51 -2.04 16.30 11.24
N ILE A 52 -1.29 15.60 10.39
CA ILE A 52 -1.44 14.15 10.20
C ILE A 52 -1.11 13.40 11.50
N CYS A 53 -0.03 13.77 12.18
CA CYS A 53 0.36 13.21 13.47
C CYS A 53 -0.73 13.44 14.52
N GLY A 54 -1.27 14.66 14.61
CA GLY A 54 -2.35 14.99 15.54
C GLY A 54 -3.61 14.15 15.30
N LEU A 55 -4.02 13.98 14.04
CA LEU A 55 -5.18 13.18 13.66
C LEU A 55 -4.99 11.69 13.96
N LEU A 56 -3.78 11.15 13.75
CA LEU A 56 -3.51 9.73 13.92
C LEU A 56 -3.22 9.37 15.38
N ALA A 57 -2.40 10.16 16.09
CA ALA A 57 -1.98 9.88 17.46
C ALA A 57 -3.10 10.03 18.50
N THR A 58 -4.09 10.87 18.23
CA THR A 58 -5.26 11.07 19.14
C THR A 58 -6.39 10.08 18.87
N SER A 59 -6.28 9.26 17.82
CA SER A 59 -7.30 8.28 17.44
C SER A 59 -7.42 7.17 18.47
N SER A 60 -8.62 6.95 18.98
CA SER A 60 -8.96 5.81 19.83
C SER A 60 -10.21 5.12 19.33
N THR A 61 -10.29 3.81 19.58
CA THR A 61 -11.42 2.97 19.23
C THR A 61 -12.13 2.53 20.50
N ARG A 62 -13.46 2.41 20.48
CA ARG A 62 -14.24 1.81 21.57
C ARG A 62 -15.14 0.73 21.00
N ILE A 63 -15.29 -0.36 21.74
CA ILE A 63 -16.29 -1.38 21.45
C ILE A 63 -17.63 -0.87 21.99
N MET A 64 -18.64 -0.82 21.13
CA MET A 64 -20.00 -0.39 21.48
C MET A 64 -20.90 -1.62 21.65
N LEU A 65 -21.33 -1.90 22.87
CA LEU A 65 -22.31 -2.95 23.20
C LEU A 65 -23.35 -2.36 24.16
N ASN A 66 -24.41 -1.77 23.61
CA ASN A 66 -25.43 -0.95 24.29
C ASN A 66 -24.90 0.34 24.95
N VAL A 67 -23.71 0.30 25.54
CA VAL A 67 -22.97 1.45 26.07
C VAL A 67 -21.52 1.43 25.58
N PRO A 68 -20.83 2.59 25.52
CA PRO A 68 -19.43 2.64 25.12
C PRO A 68 -18.52 1.93 26.13
N GLY A 69 -17.70 0.99 25.67
CA GLY A 69 -16.64 0.39 26.47
C GLY A 69 -15.45 1.33 26.70
N LYS A 70 -14.40 0.79 27.33
CA LYS A 70 -13.13 1.51 27.57
C LYS A 70 -12.43 1.87 26.23
N PRO A 71 -11.71 3.00 26.15
CA PRO A 71 -10.93 3.36 24.98
C PRO A 71 -9.77 2.39 24.76
N ILE A 72 -9.59 2.00 23.50
CA ILE A 72 -8.46 1.25 22.97
C ILE A 72 -7.66 2.24 22.12
N TYR A 73 -6.39 2.45 22.48
CA TYR A 73 -5.51 3.36 21.77
C TYR A 73 -4.82 2.61 20.64
N ASN A 74 -4.92 3.15 19.42
CA ASN A 74 -4.31 2.54 18.25
C ASN A 74 -2.82 2.89 18.22
N GLN A 75 -1.93 1.89 18.35
CA GLN A 75 -0.48 2.10 18.28
C GLN A 75 0.05 2.14 16.85
N CYS A 76 -0.70 1.54 15.92
CA CYS A 76 -0.41 1.50 14.51
C CYS A 76 -1.71 1.49 13.72
N GLY A 77 -1.57 1.69 12.43
CA GLY A 77 -2.62 1.57 11.46
C GLY A 77 -3.31 2.88 11.11
N LEU A 78 -3.95 2.85 9.97
CA LEU A 78 -4.82 3.90 9.45
C LEU A 78 -6.27 3.47 9.68
N ARG A 79 -7.08 4.39 10.21
CA ARG A 79 -8.47 4.09 10.54
C ARG A 79 -9.30 3.86 9.27
N GLN A 80 -9.80 2.64 9.08
CA GLN A 80 -10.79 2.37 8.03
C GLN A 80 -12.03 3.26 8.20
N GLY A 81 -12.51 3.84 7.10
CA GLY A 81 -13.60 4.82 7.12
C GLY A 81 -13.17 6.27 7.41
N ASN A 82 -11.89 6.53 7.68
CA ASN A 82 -11.35 7.90 7.61
C ASN A 82 -11.06 8.24 6.13
N PRO A 83 -11.58 9.35 5.58
CA PRO A 83 -11.36 9.73 4.19
C PRO A 83 -9.88 9.98 3.83
N LEU A 84 -9.01 10.29 4.80
CA LEU A 84 -7.58 10.50 4.55
C LEU A 84 -6.80 9.18 4.46
N SER A 85 -7.27 8.11 5.08
CA SER A 85 -6.54 6.84 5.17
C SER A 85 -6.18 6.23 3.82
N PRO A 86 -7.06 6.20 2.80
CA PRO A 86 -6.69 5.74 1.46
C PRO A 86 -5.56 6.56 0.82
N MET A 87 -5.59 7.90 0.97
CA MET A 87 -4.58 8.79 0.41
C MET A 87 -3.23 8.58 1.10
N LEU A 88 -3.22 8.52 2.43
CA LEU A 88 -2.01 8.24 3.20
C LEU A 88 -1.42 6.87 2.84
N PHE A 89 -2.28 5.87 2.63
CA PHE A 89 -1.84 4.55 2.19
C PHE A 89 -1.16 4.59 0.82
N ILE A 90 -1.72 5.32 -0.16
CA ILE A 90 -1.07 5.50 -1.48
C ILE A 90 0.32 6.11 -1.32
N LEU A 91 0.46 7.14 -0.49
CA LEU A 91 1.77 7.78 -0.24
C LEU A 91 2.77 6.80 0.39
N ILE A 92 2.33 5.99 1.36
CA ILE A 92 3.18 4.97 2.00
C ILE A 92 3.63 3.88 1.02
N MET A 93 2.88 3.65 -0.06
CA MET A 93 3.24 2.67 -1.09
C MET A 93 4.25 3.20 -2.11
N GLU A 94 4.52 4.50 -2.15
CA GLU A 94 5.45 5.14 -3.09
C GLU A 94 6.89 4.56 -3.00
N PRO A 95 7.50 4.34 -1.81
CA PRO A 95 8.81 3.69 -1.72
C PRO A 95 8.84 2.29 -2.34
N LEU A 96 7.78 1.50 -2.18
CA LEU A 96 7.69 0.17 -2.78
C LEU A 96 7.61 0.26 -4.32
N GLN A 97 6.84 1.23 -4.84
CA GLN A 97 6.77 1.49 -6.27
C GLN A 97 8.15 1.87 -6.84
N ARG A 98 8.91 2.72 -6.14
CA ARG A 98 10.28 3.10 -6.53
C ARG A 98 11.24 1.92 -6.49
N LEU A 99 11.10 1.02 -5.51
CA LEU A 99 11.90 -0.20 -5.45
C LEU A 99 11.67 -1.09 -6.67
N PHE A 100 10.41 -1.26 -7.09
CA PHE A 100 10.09 -2.00 -8.32
C PHE A 100 10.62 -1.32 -9.58
N HIS A 101 10.55 0.01 -9.65
CA HIS A 101 11.12 0.77 -10.76
C HIS A 101 12.63 0.57 -10.87
N ALA A 102 13.36 0.75 -9.76
CA ALA A 102 14.81 0.56 -9.73
C ALA A 102 15.22 -0.88 -10.08
N ALA A 103 14.47 -1.88 -9.61
CA ALA A 103 14.70 -3.28 -9.98
C ALA A 103 14.44 -3.54 -11.48
N SER A 104 13.46 -2.86 -12.08
CA SER A 104 13.22 -2.92 -13.53
C SER A 104 14.36 -2.27 -14.32
N GLU A 105 14.83 -1.09 -13.91
CA GLU A 105 15.95 -0.40 -14.56
C GLU A 105 17.26 -1.19 -14.46
N SER A 106 17.44 -1.91 -13.36
CA SER A 106 18.60 -2.79 -13.14
C SER A 106 18.49 -4.14 -13.88
N GLY A 107 17.40 -4.38 -14.62
CA GLY A 107 17.17 -5.63 -15.34
C GLY A 107 16.84 -6.85 -14.44
N LEU A 108 16.58 -6.63 -13.14
CA LEU A 108 16.18 -7.69 -12.22
C LEU A 108 14.72 -8.11 -12.43
N LEU A 109 13.89 -7.20 -12.95
CA LEU A 109 12.50 -7.46 -13.31
C LEU A 109 12.32 -7.29 -14.81
N ALA A 110 11.70 -8.29 -15.44
CA ALA A 110 11.35 -8.26 -16.85
C ALA A 110 9.84 -8.02 -17.04
N PRO A 111 9.41 -7.32 -18.11
CA PRO A 111 8.00 -7.20 -18.45
C PRO A 111 7.35 -8.58 -18.67
N LEU A 112 6.19 -8.80 -18.06
CA LEU A 112 5.43 -10.07 -18.07
C LEU A 112 5.09 -10.62 -19.48
N ALA A 113 5.26 -9.84 -20.56
CA ALA A 113 4.90 -10.24 -21.91
C ALA A 113 5.76 -9.61 -23.02
N ALA A 114 7.08 -9.47 -22.83
CA ALA A 114 7.97 -8.87 -23.83
C ALA A 114 7.92 -9.57 -25.22
N ASN A 115 7.76 -10.89 -25.26
CA ASN A 115 7.80 -11.68 -26.52
C ASN A 115 6.42 -12.15 -27.02
N GLY A 116 5.39 -12.19 -26.17
CA GLY A 116 4.09 -12.78 -26.50
C GLY A 116 3.12 -11.84 -27.21
N LEU A 117 3.23 -10.52 -26.97
CA LEU A 117 2.39 -9.50 -27.63
C LEU A 117 2.91 -9.09 -29.01
N ARG A 118 4.21 -9.27 -29.26
CA ARG A 118 4.86 -8.89 -30.52
C ARG A 118 4.60 -9.86 -31.67
N ASN A 119 4.27 -11.12 -31.36
CA ASN A 119 4.00 -12.18 -32.35
C ASN A 119 2.50 -12.39 -32.65
N ARG A 120 1.62 -11.46 -32.21
CA ARG A 120 0.17 -11.53 -32.45
C ARG A 120 -0.44 -10.20 -32.96
N LEU A 121 0.41 -9.29 -33.41
CA LEU A 121 0.08 -8.19 -34.32
C LEU A 121 0.80 -8.48 -35.65
#